data_AF-A0A2S4ZZD2-F1
#
_entry.id   AF-A0A2S4ZZD2-F1
#
_cell.length_a   1.000
_cell.length_b   1.000
_cell.length_c   1.000
_cell.angle_alpha   90.00
_cell.angle_beta   90.00
_cell.angle_gamma   90.00
#
_symmetry.space_group_name_H-M   'P 1'
#
loop_
_entity.id
_entity.type
_entity.pdbx_description
1 polymer ?
#
loop_
_entity_poly.entity_id
_entity_poly.type
_entity_poly.pdbx_seq_one_letter_code
_entity_poly.pdbx_strand_id
1 'polypeptide(L)'
;MQTKITLESKINKTLFLTFSLIALTTFEVKSQTVIYDSISKQKVALIDVRKTYERIIEKGYASIEMFEYLGLYYYNDKDFQKSKLYFDMLFKKYKLSQISQKSIDLYKTL
;
A
#
# COMPACT_ATOMS: atom_id res chain seq x y z
N MET A 1 39.60 -11.77 -53.02
CA MET A 1 38.84 -10.50 -53.11
C MET A 1 37.62 -10.64 -52.21
N GLN A 2 37.60 -9.96 -51.06
CA GLN A 2 36.54 -10.11 -50.05
C GLN A 2 35.30 -9.32 -50.45
N THR A 3 34.16 -9.98 -50.61
CA THR A 3 32.86 -9.34 -50.82
C THR A 3 32.28 -8.92 -49.47
N LYS A 4 32.29 -7.61 -49.20
CA LYS A 4 31.67 -6.98 -48.04
C LYS A 4 30.16 -7.00 -48.23
N ILE A 5 29.45 -7.81 -47.44
CA ILE A 5 27.97 -7.83 -47.44
C ILE A 5 27.50 -6.69 -46.54
N THR A 6 27.05 -5.60 -47.13
CA THR A 6 26.40 -4.50 -46.41
C THR A 6 24.91 -4.85 -46.26
N LEU A 7 24.52 -5.31 -45.07
CA LEU A 7 23.11 -5.50 -44.70
C LEU A 7 22.49 -4.13 -44.35
N GLU A 8 22.01 -3.42 -45.37
CA GLU A 8 21.21 -2.21 -45.19
C GLU A 8 19.80 -2.61 -44.73
N SER A 9 19.57 -2.57 -43.40
CA SER A 9 18.23 -2.72 -42.82
C SER A 9 17.37 -1.50 -43.18
N LYS A 10 16.60 -1.59 -44.26
CA LYS A 10 15.51 -0.65 -44.52
C LYS A 10 14.34 -0.97 -43.60
N ILE A 11 14.34 -0.39 -42.40
CA ILE A 11 13.18 -0.43 -41.51
C ILE A 11 12.00 0.18 -42.28
N ASN A 12 11.04 -0.67 -42.65
CA ASN A 12 9.83 -0.24 -43.33
C ASN A 12 9.00 0.57 -42.33
N LYS A 13 8.99 1.90 -42.51
CA LYS A 13 8.34 2.86 -41.61
C LYS A 13 6.86 2.49 -41.37
N THR A 14 6.20 1.94 -42.38
CA THR A 14 4.81 1.48 -42.28
C THR A 14 4.69 0.25 -41.38
N LEU A 15 5.61 -0.71 -41.52
CA LEU A 15 5.64 -1.92 -40.69
C LEU A 15 5.95 -1.58 -39.22
N PHE A 16 6.87 -0.64 -39.00
CA PHE A 16 7.20 -0.12 -37.67
C PHE A 16 5.99 0.56 -37.00
N LEU A 17 5.26 1.39 -37.75
CA LEU A 17 4.02 2.05 -37.29
C LEU A 17 2.93 1.04 -36.94
N THR A 18 2.73 0.02 -37.78
CA THR A 18 1.73 -1.03 -37.49
C THR A 18 2.08 -1.82 -36.24
N PHE A 19 3.37 -2.12 -36.04
CA PHE A 19 3.83 -2.86 -34.86
C PHE A 19 3.70 -2.02 -33.58
N SER A 20 4.00 -0.71 -33.64
CA SER A 20 3.82 0.17 -32.48
C SER A 20 2.35 0.34 -32.10
N LEU A 21 1.44 0.35 -33.07
CA LEU A 21 0.00 0.50 -32.81
C LEU A 21 -0.59 -0.76 -32.15
N ILE A 22 -0.12 -1.95 -32.55
CA ILE A 22 -0.51 -3.22 -31.93
C ILE A 22 0.04 -3.31 -30.50
N ALA A 23 1.26 -2.83 -30.26
CA ALA A 23 1.85 -2.82 -28.92
C ALA A 23 1.08 -1.93 -27.92
N LEU A 24 0.29 -0.97 -28.40
CA LEU A 24 -0.53 -0.11 -27.52
C LEU A 24 -1.80 -0.80 -27.00
N THR A 25 -2.25 -1.90 -27.62
CA THR A 25 -3.48 -2.59 -27.20
C THR A 25 -3.30 -3.49 -25.99
N THR A 26 -2.06 -3.76 -25.57
CA THR A 26 -1.76 -4.63 -24.42
C THR A 26 -1.72 -3.89 -23.08
N PHE A 27 -1.95 -2.57 -23.05
CA PHE A 27 -1.95 -1.80 -21.82
C PHE A 27 -3.35 -1.80 -21.18
N GLU A 28 -3.50 -2.50 -20.04
CA GLU A 28 -4.66 -2.36 -19.18
C GLU A 28 -4.58 -1.03 -18.40
N VAL A 29 -5.41 -0.05 -18.78
CA VAL A 29 -5.52 1.22 -18.04
C VAL A 29 -6.40 1.00 -16.81
N LYS A 30 -5.77 0.74 -15.66
CA LYS A 30 -6.45 0.69 -14.36
C LYS A 30 -6.67 2.12 -13.86
N SER A 31 -7.82 2.72 -14.17
CA SER A 31 -8.19 4.02 -13.60
C SER A 31 -8.59 3.87 -12.13
N GLN A 32 -8.07 4.73 -11.26
CA GLN A 32 -8.50 4.77 -9.87
C GLN A 32 -9.93 5.32 -9.77
N THR A 33 -10.86 4.53 -9.23
CA THR A 33 -12.23 5.00 -8.97
C THR A 33 -12.18 6.15 -7.96
N VAL A 34 -12.65 7.33 -8.38
CA VAL A 34 -12.69 8.52 -7.53
C VAL A 34 -14.06 8.62 -6.88
N ILE A 35 -14.10 8.67 -5.56
CA ILE A 35 -15.32 8.86 -4.79
C ILE A 35 -15.44 10.35 -4.47
N TYR A 36 -16.65 10.88 -4.54
CA TYR A 36 -16.93 12.27 -4.23
C TYR A 36 -17.81 12.34 -3.00
N ASP A 37 -17.49 13.26 -2.10
CA ASP A 37 -18.41 13.60 -1.02
C ASP A 37 -19.71 14.18 -1.60
N SER A 38 -20.85 13.77 -1.05
CA SER A 38 -22.15 14.13 -1.58
C SER A 38 -22.46 15.62 -1.41
N ILE A 39 -21.90 16.24 -0.36
CA ILE A 39 -22.15 17.63 0.04
C ILE A 39 -21.16 18.58 -0.64
N SER A 40 -19.86 18.42 -0.38
CA SER A 40 -18.81 19.33 -0.85
C SER A 40 -18.39 19.08 -2.30
N LYS A 41 -18.79 17.95 -2.89
CA LYS A 41 -18.34 17.47 -4.21
C LYS A 41 -16.82 17.41 -4.33
N GLN A 42 -16.11 17.31 -3.21
CA GLN A 42 -14.67 17.12 -3.19
C GLN A 42 -14.34 15.65 -3.41
N LYS A 43 -13.21 15.40 -4.08
CA LYS A 43 -12.66 14.06 -4.24
C LYS A 43 -12.24 13.56 -2.85
N VAL A 44 -12.81 12.43 -2.43
CA VAL A 44 -12.45 11.76 -1.19
C VAL A 44 -11.90 10.37 -1.52
N ALA A 45 -10.89 9.95 -0.77
CA ALA A 45 -10.46 8.57 -0.77
C ALA A 45 -11.16 7.86 0.40
N LEU A 46 -11.91 6.80 0.11
CA LEU A 46 -12.34 5.88 1.17
C LEU A 46 -11.11 5.08 1.62
N ILE A 47 -10.51 5.52 2.73
CA ILE A 47 -9.32 4.92 3.28
C ILE A 47 -9.72 3.91 4.36
N ASP A 48 -9.40 2.63 4.14
CA ASP A 48 -9.39 1.65 5.22
C ASP A 48 -8.19 1.99 6.12
N VAL A 49 -8.48 2.63 7.25
CA VAL A 49 -7.47 3.13 8.20
C VAL A 49 -6.59 1.99 8.69
N ARG A 50 -7.20 0.84 9.03
CA ARG A 50 -6.47 -0.36 9.44
C ARG A 50 -5.46 -0.78 8.38
N LYS A 51 -5.90 -1.06 7.15
CA LYS A 51 -4.99 -1.52 6.07
C LYS A 51 -3.90 -0.49 5.76
N THR A 52 -4.23 0.78 5.91
CA THR A 52 -3.28 1.87 5.69
C THR A 52 -2.19 1.86 6.76
N TYR A 53 -2.57 1.69 8.03
CA TYR A 53 -1.60 1.61 9.13
C TYR A 53 -0.76 0.34 9.05
N GLU A 54 -1.35 -0.82 8.73
CA GLU A 54 -0.59 -2.06 8.49
C GLU A 54 0.53 -1.83 7.46
N ARG A 55 0.18 -1.25 6.29
CA ARG A 55 1.15 -0.96 5.23
C ARG A 55 2.22 0.05 5.65
N ILE A 56 1.88 1.06 6.44
CA ILE A 56 2.84 2.07 6.90
C ILE A 56 3.82 1.45 7.90
N ILE A 57 3.35 0.60 8.80
CA ILE A 57 4.17 -0.14 9.76
C ILE A 57 5.10 -1.11 9.04
N GLU A 58 4.61 -1.85 8.04
CA GLU A 58 5.42 -2.74 7.20
C GLU A 58 6.59 -2.00 6.51
N LYS A 59 6.37 -0.73 6.14
CA LYS A 59 7.42 0.14 5.58
C LYS A 59 8.38 0.72 6.64
N GLY A 60 8.17 0.42 7.92
CA GLY A 60 9.01 0.88 9.03
C GLY A 60 8.63 2.25 9.61
N TYR A 61 7.58 2.90 9.10
CA TYR A 61 7.17 4.25 9.51
C TYR A 61 6.12 4.23 10.64
N ALA A 62 6.32 3.38 11.65
CA ALA A 62 5.36 3.18 12.72
C ALA A 62 5.41 4.29 13.80
N SER A 63 4.24 4.80 14.19
CA SER A 63 4.03 5.66 15.36
C SER A 63 3.37 4.90 16.52
N ILE A 64 3.33 5.54 17.71
CA ILE A 64 2.65 5.00 18.90
C ILE A 64 1.17 4.79 18.60
N GLU A 65 0.53 5.81 18.04
CA GLU A 65 -0.91 5.85 17.75
C GLU A 65 -1.32 4.77 16.76
N MET A 66 -0.46 4.44 15.79
CA MET A 66 -0.73 3.38 14.83
C MET A 66 -0.77 2.00 15.50
N PHE A 67 0.18 1.71 16.39
CA PHE A 67 0.19 0.45 17.12
C PHE A 67 -0.96 0.36 18.12
N GLU A 68 -1.25 1.44 18.85
CA GLU A 68 -2.40 1.48 19.76
C GLU A 68 -3.72 1.28 19.01
N TYR A 69 -3.89 1.95 17.86
CA TYR A 69 -5.08 1.79 17.03
C TYR A 69 -5.24 0.35 16.56
N LEU A 70 -4.19 -0.26 15.98
CA LEU A 70 -4.29 -1.63 15.46
C LEU A 70 -4.45 -2.67 16.58
N GLY A 71 -3.73 -2.52 17.69
CA GLY A 71 -3.88 -3.36 18.87
C GLY A 71 -5.32 -3.36 19.38
N LEU A 72 -5.91 -2.17 19.55
CA LEU A 72 -7.30 -2.00 19.98
C LEU A 72 -8.30 -2.50 18.92
N TYR A 73 -8.06 -2.20 17.64
CA TYR A 73 -8.92 -2.63 16.55
C TYR A 73 -9.08 -4.16 16.54
N TYR A 74 -7.96 -4.88 16.55
CA TYR A 74 -7.97 -6.34 16.52
C TYR A 74 -8.47 -6.96 17.83
N TYR A 75 -8.26 -6.30 18.97
CA TYR A 75 -8.88 -6.71 20.23
C TYR A 75 -10.41 -6.72 20.12
N ASN A 76 -10.98 -5.63 19.61
CA ASN A 76 -12.43 -5.50 19.44
C ASN A 76 -13.00 -6.47 18.39
N ASP A 77 -12.21 -6.80 17.38
CA ASP A 77 -12.54 -7.79 16.35
C ASP A 77 -12.36 -9.24 16.83
N LYS A 78 -11.91 -9.45 18.08
CA LYS A 78 -11.60 -10.75 18.70
C LYS A 78 -10.46 -11.52 18.02
N ASP A 79 -9.66 -10.84 17.20
CA ASP A 79 -8.40 -11.35 16.69
C ASP A 79 -7.29 -11.04 17.71
N PHE A 80 -7.29 -11.80 18.80
CA PHE A 80 -6.35 -11.60 19.90
C PHE A 80 -4.90 -11.84 19.48
N GLN A 81 -4.66 -12.67 18.47
CA GLN A 81 -3.32 -12.92 17.94
C GLN A 81 -2.73 -11.66 17.29
N LYS A 82 -3.48 -11.03 16.37
CA LYS A 82 -3.05 -9.75 15.78
C LYS A 82 -3.03 -8.62 16.80
N SER A 83 -3.99 -8.58 17.71
CA SER A 83 -4.00 -7.58 18.78
C SER A 83 -2.71 -7.65 19.60
N LYS A 84 -2.35 -8.84 20.06
CA LYS A 84 -1.11 -9.09 20.81
C LYS A 84 0.12 -8.74 19.98
N LEU A 85 0.17 -9.09 18.69
CA LEU A 85 1.27 -8.72 17.81
C LEU A 85 1.55 -7.21 17.81
N TYR A 86 0.52 -6.39 17.62
CA TYR A 86 0.71 -4.93 17.56
C TYR A 86 1.02 -4.32 18.93
N PHE A 87 0.43 -4.83 20.00
CA PHE A 87 0.83 -4.41 21.34
C PHE A 87 2.26 -4.86 21.68
N ASP A 88 2.69 -6.08 21.36
CA ASP A 88 4.08 -6.53 21.54
C ASP A 88 5.06 -5.56 20.85
N MET A 89 4.75 -5.11 19.64
CA MET A 89 5.54 -4.09 18.93
C MET A 89 5.55 -2.73 19.65
N LEU A 90 4.40 -2.30 20.18
CA LEU A 90 4.25 -1.06 20.95
C LEU A 90 5.13 -1.07 22.21
N PHE A 91 4.97 -2.10 23.05
CA PHE A 91 5.68 -2.23 24.33
C PHE A 91 7.17 -2.52 24.14
N LYS A 92 7.57 -3.11 23.01
CA LYS A 92 8.99 -3.30 22.67
C LYS A 92 9.67 -1.98 22.28
N LYS A 93 8.98 -1.08 21.58
CA LYS A 93 9.57 0.13 21.00
C LYS A 93 9.46 1.36 21.90
N TYR A 94 8.44 1.45 22.73
CA TYR A 94 8.11 2.66 23.49
C TYR A 94 8.08 2.42 25.00
N LYS A 95 8.33 3.49 25.78
CA LYS A 95 8.27 3.44 27.24
C LYS A 95 6.81 3.49 27.70
N LEU A 96 6.51 2.87 28.84
CA LEU A 96 5.17 2.88 29.45
C LEU A 96 4.59 4.30 29.61
N SER A 97 5.41 5.30 29.92
CA SER A 97 4.98 6.70 30.07
C SER A 97 4.46 7.34 28.77
N GLN A 98 4.71 6.71 27.62
CA GLN A 98 4.28 7.20 26.30
C GLN A 98 3.05 6.46 25.78
N ILE A 99 2.69 5.34 26.42
CA ILE A 99 1.60 4.46 26.00
C ILE A 99 0.34 4.84 26.77
N SER A 100 -0.81 4.84 26.09
CA SER A 100 -2.10 5.11 26.73
C SER A 100 -2.44 4.06 27.77
N GLN A 101 -3.00 4.51 28.90
CA GLN A 101 -3.39 3.62 30.00
C GLN A 101 -4.34 2.50 29.54
N LYS A 102 -5.25 2.81 28.62
CA LYS A 102 -6.15 1.84 27.99
C LYS A 102 -5.39 0.70 27.30
N SER A 103 -4.35 1.02 26.54
CA SER A 103 -3.52 0.02 25.85
C SER A 103 -2.72 -0.82 26.85
N ILE A 104 -2.22 -0.20 27.93
CA ILE A 104 -1.57 -0.88 29.05
C ILE A 104 -2.50 -1.90 29.69
N ASP A 105 -3.75 -1.52 29.96
CA ASP A 105 -4.69 -2.41 30.65
C ASP A 105 -5.21 -3.53 29.75
N LEU A 106 -5.48 -3.25 28.46
CA LEU A 106 -5.86 -4.28 27.49
C LEU A 106 -4.74 -5.28 27.21
N TYR A 107 -3.49 -4.83 27.16
CA TYR A 107 -2.37 -5.73 26.90
C TYR A 107 -2.19 -6.76 28.03
N LYS A 108 -2.56 -6.43 29.27
CA LYS A 108 -2.54 -7.38 30.40
C LYS A 108 -3.58 -8.49 30.29
N THR A 109 -4.60 -8.32 29.44
CA THR A 109 -5.70 -9.30 29.28
C THR A 109 -5.49 -10.24 28.09
N LEU A 110 -4.42 -10.05 27.31
CA LEU A 110 -4.03 -10.82 26.12
C LEU A 110 -2.97 -11.86 26.44
#